data_AF-A0A4Q3AIA0-F1
#
_entry.id   AF-A0A4Q3AIA0-F1
#
_cell.length_a   1.000
_cell.length_b   1.000
_cell.length_c   1.000
_cell.angle_alpha   90.00
_cell.angle_beta   90.00
_cell.angle_gamma   90.00
#
_symmetry.space_group_name_H-M   'P 1'
#
loop_
_entity.id
_entity.type
_entity.pdbx_description
1 polymer ?
#
loop_
_entity_poly.entity_id
_entity_poly.type
_entity_poly.pdbx_seq_one_letter_code
_entity_poly.pdbx_strand_id
1 'polypeptide(L)'
;FGTDFATRDGTGVRDYIHVTDLAAAHVDALDLLIADPAENHTMNAGYGRGFSVLEVLDAVDRVTNRTIDRKLEGRRAGDPDELISDNRAILAALPWRPKNDDLDQIVRDALAWERKLAER
;
A
#
# COMPACT_ATOMS: atom_id res chain seq x y z
N PHE A 1 -14.35 8.16 -4.29
CA PHE A 1 -15.49 7.63 -3.53
C PHE A 1 -15.33 8.03 -2.08
N GLY A 2 -16.41 8.54 -1.48
CA GLY A 2 -16.45 9.12 -0.14
C GLY A 2 -15.72 10.45 -0.05
N THR A 3 -16.42 11.48 0.42
CA THR A 3 -15.93 12.87 0.49
C THR A 3 -16.10 13.48 1.88
N ASP A 4 -16.58 12.67 2.82
CA ASP A 4 -17.04 13.09 4.14
C ASP A 4 -16.45 12.21 5.26
N PHE A 5 -15.51 11.31 4.95
CA PHE A 5 -14.79 10.51 5.94
C PHE A 5 -14.10 11.42 6.98
N ALA A 6 -13.95 10.96 8.23
CA ALA A 6 -13.23 11.67 9.28
C ALA A 6 -11.70 11.56 9.12
N THR A 7 -11.21 11.86 7.91
CA THR A 7 -9.81 11.86 7.51
C THR A 7 -9.37 13.26 7.11
N ARG A 8 -8.06 13.45 6.87
CA ARG A 8 -7.46 14.76 6.58
C ARG A 8 -8.03 15.50 5.36
N ASP A 9 -8.61 14.79 4.40
CA ASP A 9 -9.15 15.37 3.16
C ASP A 9 -10.56 14.86 2.81
N GLY A 10 -11.22 14.18 3.75
CA GLY A 10 -12.56 13.62 3.56
C GLY A 10 -12.60 12.33 2.74
N THR A 11 -11.48 11.83 2.23
CA THR A 11 -11.40 10.59 1.46
C THR A 11 -10.77 9.44 2.27
N GLY A 12 -11.08 8.20 1.91
CA GLY A 12 -10.60 7.04 2.66
C GLY A 12 -9.07 6.95 2.70
N VAL A 13 -8.50 6.60 3.86
CA VAL A 13 -7.05 6.46 4.07
C VAL A 13 -6.68 4.98 4.19
N ARG A 14 -5.68 4.53 3.43
CA ARG A 14 -5.20 3.14 3.40
C ARG A 14 -3.68 3.05 3.42
N ASP A 15 -3.15 1.98 3.99
CA ASP A 15 -1.73 1.63 3.94
C ASP A 15 -1.41 0.92 2.61
N TYR A 16 -0.61 1.57 1.76
CA TYR A 16 -0.22 1.06 0.45
C TYR A 16 1.19 0.48 0.50
N ILE A 17 1.29 -0.85 0.43
CA ILE A 17 2.55 -1.58 0.38
C ILE A 17 2.94 -1.93 -1.06
N HIS A 18 4.21 -1.71 -1.43
CA HIS A 18 4.72 -2.16 -2.72
C HIS A 18 4.75 -3.70 -2.79
N VAL A 19 4.26 -4.27 -3.90
CA VAL A 19 4.13 -5.73 -4.04
C VAL A 19 5.46 -6.48 -3.90
N THR A 20 6.57 -5.90 -4.36
CA THR A 20 7.92 -6.48 -4.19
C THR A 20 8.34 -6.52 -2.73
N ASP A 21 8.01 -5.50 -1.93
CA ASP A 21 8.33 -5.50 -0.50
C ASP A 21 7.45 -6.51 0.24
N LEU A 22 6.17 -6.62 -0.14
CA LEU A 22 5.27 -7.65 0.38
C LEU A 22 5.80 -9.05 0.06
N ALA A 23 6.26 -9.31 -1.16
CA ALA A 23 6.84 -10.59 -1.55
C ALA A 23 8.12 -10.90 -0.75
N ALA A 24 9.01 -9.91 -0.57
CA ALA A 24 10.21 -10.07 0.24
C ALA A 24 9.88 -10.42 1.70
N ALA A 25 8.83 -9.81 2.28
CA ALA A 25 8.37 -10.13 3.64
C ALA A 25 7.97 -11.60 3.78
N HIS A 26 7.35 -12.18 2.74
CA HIS A 26 6.96 -13.59 2.75
C HIS A 26 8.15 -14.53 2.64
N VAL A 27 9.19 -14.15 1.89
CA VAL A 27 10.43 -14.95 1.81
C VAL A 27 11.12 -14.97 3.17
N ASP A 28 11.28 -13.82 3.83
CA ASP A 28 11.87 -13.75 5.17
C ASP A 28 11.02 -14.50 6.21
N ALA A 29 9.69 -14.45 6.09
CA ALA A 29 8.78 -15.21 6.97
C ALA A 29 8.89 -16.73 6.75
N LEU A 30 9.11 -17.17 5.50
CA LEU A 30 9.35 -18.58 5.19
C LEU A 30 10.67 -19.06 5.81
N ASP A 31 11.74 -18.26 5.71
CA ASP A 31 13.03 -18.58 6.31
C ASP A 31 12.92 -18.72 7.85
N LEU A 32 12.13 -17.86 8.49
CA LEU A 32 11.82 -17.97 9.93
C LEU A 32 11.11 -19.31 10.25
N LEU A 33 10.09 -19.68 9.49
CA LEU A 33 9.36 -20.94 9.69
C LEU A 33 10.23 -22.18 9.42
N ILE A 34 11.18 -22.11 8.49
CA ILE A 34 12.13 -23.20 8.24
C ILE A 34 13.08 -23.35 9.44
N ALA A 35 13.52 -22.23 10.03
CA ALA A 35 14.41 -22.22 11.18
C ALA A 35 13.69 -22.70 12.47
N ASP A 36 12.43 -22.35 12.65
CA ASP A 36 11.59 -22.78 13.78
C ASP A 36 10.21 -23.31 13.32
N PRO A 37 10.12 -24.58 12.89
CA PRO A 37 8.90 -25.13 12.31
C PRO A 37 7.80 -25.44 13.34
N ALA A 38 8.07 -25.32 14.64
CA ALA A 38 7.08 -25.55 15.69
C ALA A 38 6.27 -24.30 16.05
N GLU A 39 6.78 -23.11 15.71
CA GLU A 39 6.15 -21.83 16.01
C GLU A 39 5.29 -21.31 14.86
N ASN A 40 4.19 -20.64 15.22
CA ASN A 40 3.34 -19.92 14.28
C ASN A 40 3.44 -18.43 14.58
N HIS A 41 3.50 -17.61 13.54
CA HIS A 41 3.56 -16.16 13.67
C HIS A 41 2.36 -15.50 13.01
N THR A 42 1.83 -14.46 13.64
CA THR A 42 0.84 -13.55 13.05
C THR A 42 1.44 -12.15 13.06
N MET A 43 1.62 -11.58 11.88
CA MET A 43 2.30 -10.30 11.69
C MET A 43 1.61 -9.50 10.60
N ASN A 44 1.44 -8.20 10.78
CA ASN A 44 0.93 -7.35 9.71
C ASN A 44 2.07 -6.95 8.76
N ALA A 45 1.84 -7.07 7.46
CA ALA A 45 2.73 -6.58 6.42
C ALA A 45 2.15 -5.29 5.82
N GLY A 46 2.76 -4.16 6.16
CA GLY A 46 2.40 -2.82 5.71
C GLY A 46 3.48 -1.83 6.11
N TYR A 47 3.36 -0.57 5.69
CA TYR A 47 4.35 0.46 6.02
C TYR A 47 4.02 1.23 7.29
N GLY A 48 2.82 1.04 7.86
CA GLY A 48 2.40 1.76 9.07
C GLY A 48 2.12 3.23 8.81
N ARG A 49 1.94 3.60 7.55
CA ARG A 49 1.60 4.94 7.08
C ARG A 49 0.48 4.84 6.06
N GLY A 50 -0.56 5.66 6.25
CA GLY A 50 -1.70 5.72 5.35
C GLY A 50 -1.62 6.87 4.37
N PHE A 51 -2.10 6.61 3.14
CA PHE A 51 -2.37 7.62 2.13
C PHE A 51 -3.86 7.69 1.84
N SER A 52 -4.36 8.91 1.62
CA SER A 52 -5.74 9.13 1.21
C SER A 52 -5.93 8.81 -0.27
N VAL A 53 -7.20 8.67 -0.71
CA VAL A 53 -7.50 8.51 -2.14
C VAL A 53 -6.98 9.71 -2.94
N LEU A 54 -7.14 10.94 -2.46
CA LEU A 54 -6.67 12.11 -3.20
C LEU A 54 -5.15 12.16 -3.31
N GLU A 55 -4.41 11.77 -2.27
CA GLU A 55 -2.95 11.71 -2.34
C GLU A 55 -2.44 10.68 -3.36
N VAL A 56 -3.13 9.54 -3.49
CA VAL A 56 -2.83 8.54 -4.52
C VAL A 56 -3.10 9.11 -5.91
N LEU A 57 -4.23 9.80 -6.09
CA LEU A 57 -4.54 10.48 -7.36
C LEU A 57 -3.53 11.59 -7.68
N ASP A 58 -3.08 12.33 -6.68
CA ASP A 58 -2.03 13.34 -6.83
C ASP A 58 -0.68 12.71 -7.20
N ALA A 59 -0.36 11.53 -6.67
CA ALA A 59 0.83 10.77 -7.06
C ALA A 59 0.75 10.32 -8.52
N VAL A 60 -0.42 9.87 -8.98
CA VAL A 60 -0.67 9.57 -10.41
C VAL A 60 -0.44 10.82 -11.27
N ASP A 61 -0.95 11.98 -10.85
CA ASP A 61 -0.76 13.21 -11.59
C ASP A 61 0.72 13.61 -11.70
N ARG A 62 1.46 13.53 -10.57
CA ARG A 62 2.91 13.81 -10.53
C ARG A 62 3.70 12.87 -11.41
N VAL A 63 3.47 11.56 -11.31
CA VAL A 63 4.23 10.52 -12.03
C VAL A 63 3.94 10.56 -13.53
N THR A 64 2.72 10.89 -13.92
CA THR A 64 2.32 10.97 -15.34
C THR A 64 2.57 12.35 -15.96
N ASN A 65 2.80 13.38 -15.14
CA ASN A 65 2.81 14.79 -15.56
C ASN A 65 1.54 15.17 -16.33
N ARG A 66 0.38 14.64 -15.90
CA ARG A 66 -0.94 14.87 -16.49
C ARG A 66 -1.96 14.94 -15.37
N THR A 67 -2.98 15.77 -15.51
CA THR A 67 -4.10 15.79 -14.56
C THR A 67 -5.15 14.78 -15.00
N ILE A 68 -5.47 13.82 -14.13
CA ILE A 68 -6.59 12.90 -14.34
C ILE A 68 -7.91 13.58 -13.99
N ASP A 69 -8.96 13.27 -14.76
CA ASP A 69 -10.31 13.70 -14.42
C ASP A 69 -10.81 12.91 -13.20
N ARG A 70 -11.36 13.63 -12.21
CA ARG A 70 -11.75 13.07 -10.90
C ARG A 70 -13.23 13.32 -10.67
N LYS A 71 -14.01 12.24 -10.62
CA LYS A 71 -15.43 12.30 -10.24
C LYS A 71 -15.61 11.87 -8.80
N LEU A 72 -16.01 12.83 -7.97
CA LEU A 72 -16.35 12.56 -6.57
C LEU A 72 -17.73 11.90 -6.49
N GLU A 73 -17.81 10.80 -5.74
CA GLU A 73 -19.02 10.01 -5.52
C GLU A 73 -19.15 9.67 -4.04
N GLY A 74 -20.36 9.33 -3.59
CA GLY A 74 -20.65 8.98 -2.20
C GLY A 74 -19.83 7.80 -1.68
N ARG A 75 -19.86 7.59 -0.36
CA ARG A 75 -19.15 6.46 0.26
C ARG A 75 -19.70 5.12 -0.23
N ARG A 76 -18.81 4.15 -0.38
CA ARG A 76 -19.20 2.76 -0.50
C ARG A 76 -19.59 2.24 0.89
N ALA A 77 -20.71 1.53 0.98
CA ALA A 77 -21.17 0.96 2.24
C ALA A 77 -20.13 -0.03 2.79
N GLY A 78 -19.78 0.11 4.07
CA GLY A 78 -18.82 -0.76 4.77
C GLY A 78 -17.37 -0.29 4.76
N ASP A 79 -17.03 0.76 4.00
CA ASP A 79 -15.67 1.29 4.00
C ASP A 79 -15.37 2.05 5.31
N PRO A 80 -14.30 1.69 6.06
CA PRO A 80 -13.85 2.49 7.18
C PRO A 80 -13.14 3.75 6.69
N ASP A 81 -13.15 4.78 7.54
CA ASP A 81 -12.49 6.07 7.30
C ASP A 81 -10.97 5.86 7.08
N GLU A 82 -10.31 5.16 7.99
CA GLU A 82 -8.86 4.90 7.96
C GLU A 82 -8.55 3.44 8.32
N LEU A 83 -7.61 2.83 7.59
CA LEU A 83 -7.12 1.47 7.86
C LEU A 83 -5.61 1.41 7.61
N ILE A 84 -4.83 1.31 8.68
CA ILE A 84 -3.36 1.31 8.66
C ILE A 84 -2.81 0.13 9.47
N SER A 85 -1.74 -0.48 8.96
CA SER A 85 -1.07 -1.62 9.59
C SER A 85 -0.23 -1.19 10.80
N ASP A 86 -0.27 -1.95 11.90
CA ASP A 86 0.79 -1.90 12.89
C ASP A 86 1.85 -2.94 12.52
N ASN A 87 2.98 -2.50 11.96
CA ASN A 87 4.05 -3.34 11.44
C ASN A 87 5.19 -3.60 12.45
N ARG A 88 5.01 -3.24 13.73
CA ARG A 88 6.07 -3.41 14.74
C ARG A 88 6.50 -4.87 14.91
N ALA A 89 5.56 -5.81 14.83
CA ALA A 89 5.82 -7.24 14.99
C ALA A 89 6.73 -7.78 13.87
N ILE A 90 6.44 -7.46 12.60
CA ILE A 90 7.24 -7.96 11.47
C ILE A 90 8.66 -7.36 11.47
N LEU A 91 8.79 -6.08 11.82
CA LEU A 91 10.09 -5.39 11.90
C LEU A 91 10.98 -5.92 13.03
N ALA A 92 10.37 -6.43 14.11
CA ALA A 92 11.07 -7.04 15.23
C ALA A 92 11.46 -8.50 14.96
N ALA A 93 10.61 -9.26 14.29
CA ALA A 93 10.79 -10.70 14.06
C ALA A 93 11.66 -11.01 12.83
N LEU A 94 11.59 -10.18 11.78
CA LEU A 94 12.24 -10.46 10.50
C LEU A 94 13.35 -9.45 10.18
N PRO A 95 14.37 -9.85 9.38
CA PRO A 95 15.33 -8.92 8.80
C PRO A 95 14.69 -7.97 7.77
N TRP A 96 13.47 -8.27 7.33
CA TRP A 96 12.70 -7.49 6.36
C TRP A 96 12.67 -6.00 6.68
N ARG A 97 13.03 -5.17 5.71
CA ARG A 97 12.86 -3.72 5.77
C ARG A 97 12.28 -3.24 4.43
N PRO A 98 11.24 -2.40 4.44
CA PRO A 98 10.73 -1.76 3.23
C PRO A 98 11.85 -1.10 2.43
N LYS A 99 11.87 -1.34 1.11
CA LYS A 99 12.79 -0.69 0.18
C LYS A 99 12.05 0.25 -0.78
N ASN A 100 10.74 0.09 -0.87
CA ASN A 100 9.86 0.79 -1.81
C ASN A 100 8.72 1.52 -1.08
N ASP A 101 8.95 1.97 0.16
CA ASP A 101 8.04 2.84 0.92
C ASP A 101 8.07 4.28 0.36
N ASP A 102 7.64 4.40 -0.90
CA ASP A 102 7.51 5.64 -1.64
C ASP A 102 6.31 5.52 -2.58
N LEU A 103 5.30 6.37 -2.36
CA LEU A 103 4.04 6.31 -3.11
C LEU A 103 4.25 6.60 -4.60
N ASP A 104 5.14 7.52 -4.95
CA ASP A 104 5.40 7.87 -6.35
C ASP A 104 6.11 6.71 -7.07
N GLN A 105 6.98 5.97 -6.37
CA GLN A 105 7.60 4.74 -6.89
C GLN A 105 6.56 3.64 -7.10
N ILE A 106 5.68 3.39 -6.13
CA ILE A 106 4.60 2.40 -6.26
C ILE A 106 3.73 2.69 -7.49
N VAL A 107 3.32 3.96 -7.65
CA VAL A 107 2.52 4.38 -8.79
C VAL A 107 3.29 4.27 -10.11
N ARG A 108 4.59 4.63 -10.11
CA ARG A 108 5.44 4.53 -11.30
C ARG A 108 5.57 3.09 -11.80
N ASP A 109 5.80 2.15 -10.90
CA ASP A 109 5.96 0.74 -11.27
C ASP A 109 4.64 0.14 -11.77
N ALA A 110 3.52 0.49 -11.12
CA ALA A 110 2.19 0.11 -11.59
C ALA A 110 1.91 0.63 -13.02
N LEU A 111 2.19 1.90 -13.29
CA LEU A 111 1.97 2.49 -14.62
C LEU A 111 2.93 1.92 -15.68
N ALA A 112 4.17 1.61 -15.32
CA ALA A 112 5.12 0.97 -16.22
C ALA A 112 4.63 -0.42 -16.66
N TRP A 113 4.05 -1.19 -15.73
CA TRP A 113 3.40 -2.45 -16.03
C TRP A 113 2.21 -2.29 -16.98
N GLU A 114 1.30 -1.37 -16.69
CA GLU A 114 0.11 -1.11 -17.53
C GLU A 114 0.48 -0.70 -18.96
N ARG A 115 1.51 0.14 -19.14
CA ARG A 115 2.02 0.53 -20.47
C ARG A 115 2.51 -0.67 -21.26
N LYS A 116 3.29 -1.54 -20.62
CA LYS A 116 3.79 -2.77 -21.24
C LYS A 116 2.65 -3.71 -21.66
N LEU A 117 1.55 -3.77 -20.90
CA LEU A 117 0.38 -4.55 -21.28
C LEU A 117 -0.38 -3.94 -22.46
N ALA A 118 -0.48 -2.62 -22.53
CA ALA A 118 -1.17 -1.91 -23.62
C ALA A 118 -0.42 -1.98 -24.96
N GLU A 119 0.89 -2.21 -24.94
CA GLU A 119 1.73 -2.38 -26.14
C GLU A 119 1.68 -3.80 -26.74
N ARG A 120 1.03 -4.76 -26.08
CA ARG A 120 0.89 -6.16 -26.53
C ARG A 120 -0.40 -6.37 -27.32
#